data_AF-A0A1V5YHQ1-F1
#
_entry.id   AF-A0A1V5YHQ1-F1
#
_cell.length_a   1.000
_cell.length_b   1.000
_cell.length_c   1.000
_cell.angle_alpha   90.00
_cell.angle_beta   90.00
_cell.angle_gamma   90.00
#
_symmetry.space_group_name_H-M   'P 1'
#
loop_
_entity.id
_entity.type
_entity.pdbx_description
1 polymer ?
#
loop_
_entity_poly.entity_id
_entity_poly.type
_entity_poly.pdbx_seq_one_letter_code
_entity_poly.pdbx_strand_id
1 'polypeptide(L)'
;MTTPVETKPSGGSAFSAGRVVALFFGLGLIGLGGLLLLGELFHLNFWGLLWPFFIIGPGVLLFALSLFAGSGGGGEALAIVGGIITTVGLILFFQNATDLWTTWAYAWALIAPTSIGVSQLVYGLFKGRRDLVRSGLSVAGVGLVIFLVAGAFFELALNISGFGVGPLGLSFFLIGLGVLLVLINLFRGLRK
;
A
#
# COMPACT_ATOMS: atom_id res chain seq x y z
N MET A 1 -60.42 -2.62 2.21
CA MET A 1 -59.81 -3.93 2.49
C MET A 1 -58.38 -3.88 1.97
N THR A 2 -57.43 -3.57 2.85
CA THR A 2 -56.00 -3.35 2.52
C THR A 2 -55.23 -4.64 2.73
N THR A 3 -54.69 -5.25 1.68
CA THR A 3 -53.77 -6.38 1.81
C THR A 3 -52.40 -5.87 2.26
N PRO A 4 -51.75 -6.50 3.26
CA PRO A 4 -50.40 -6.12 3.67
C PRO A 4 -49.39 -6.59 2.61
N VAL A 5 -48.51 -5.69 2.18
CA VAL A 5 -47.36 -6.01 1.32
C VAL A 5 -46.32 -6.71 2.19
N GLU A 6 -46.16 -8.01 1.97
CA GLU A 6 -45.14 -8.83 2.60
C GLU A 6 -43.76 -8.46 2.05
N THR A 7 -42.94 -7.78 2.86
CA THR A 7 -41.57 -7.43 2.50
C THR A 7 -40.65 -8.64 2.67
N LYS A 8 -40.28 -9.24 1.53
CA LYS A 8 -39.27 -10.30 1.41
C LYS A 8 -37.94 -9.88 2.07
N PRO A 9 -37.33 -10.69 2.95
CA PRO A 9 -36.08 -10.33 3.60
C PRO A 9 -34.92 -10.34 2.60
N SER A 10 -34.19 -9.23 2.54
CA SER A 10 -33.00 -9.01 1.71
C SER A 10 -31.78 -9.75 2.25
N GLY A 11 -31.69 -11.07 2.00
CA GLY A 11 -30.56 -11.93 2.37
C GLY A 11 -29.32 -11.81 1.47
N GLY A 12 -28.93 -10.60 1.04
CA GLY A 12 -27.91 -10.39 0.00
C GLY A 12 -26.54 -9.85 0.46
N SER A 13 -26.39 -9.38 1.69
CA SER A 13 -25.20 -8.59 2.10
C SER A 13 -24.07 -9.42 2.76
N ALA A 14 -24.38 -10.57 3.36
CA ALA A 14 -23.39 -11.34 4.13
C ALA A 14 -22.41 -12.15 3.24
N PHE A 15 -22.81 -12.49 2.01
CA PHE A 15 -22.08 -13.43 1.16
C PHE A 15 -20.89 -12.81 0.39
N SER A 16 -20.83 -11.48 0.23
CA SER A 16 -19.74 -10.80 -0.49
C SER A 16 -18.58 -10.40 0.42
N ALA A 17 -18.87 -9.96 1.65
CA ALA A 17 -17.87 -9.49 2.61
C ALA A 17 -16.87 -10.59 3.00
N GLY A 18 -17.36 -11.80 3.29
CA GLY A 18 -16.51 -12.94 3.65
C GLY A 18 -15.60 -13.40 2.51
N ARG A 19 -16.08 -13.32 1.26
CA ARG A 19 -15.29 -13.68 0.07
C ARG A 19 -14.16 -12.70 -0.21
N VAL A 20 -14.42 -11.41 -0.06
CA VAL A 20 -13.38 -10.39 -0.28
C VAL A 20 -12.31 -10.49 0.81
N VAL A 21 -12.69 -10.71 2.07
CA VAL A 21 -11.72 -10.97 3.15
C VAL A 21 -10.92 -12.23 2.85
N ALA A 22 -11.58 -13.33 2.47
CA ALA A 22 -10.90 -14.56 2.12
C ALA A 22 -9.93 -14.39 0.93
N LEU A 23 -10.26 -13.52 -0.04
CA LEU A 23 -9.39 -13.19 -1.17
C LEU A 23 -8.18 -12.36 -0.73
N PHE A 24 -8.35 -11.34 0.12
CA PHE A 24 -7.23 -10.56 0.63
C PHE A 24 -6.33 -11.36 1.57
N PHE A 25 -6.94 -12.14 2.46
CA PHE A 25 -6.22 -13.05 3.36
C PHE A 25 -5.51 -14.13 2.54
N GLY A 26 -6.19 -14.70 1.55
CA GLY A 26 -5.62 -15.68 0.61
C GLY A 26 -4.48 -15.10 -0.22
N LEU A 27 -4.62 -13.88 -0.75
CA LEU A 27 -3.55 -13.22 -1.50
C LEU A 27 -2.35 -12.88 -0.60
N GLY A 28 -2.60 -12.47 0.64
CA GLY A 28 -1.57 -12.28 1.66
C GLY A 28 -0.84 -13.58 2.02
N LEU A 29 -1.56 -14.69 2.16
CA LEU A 29 -1.00 -16.03 2.40
C LEU A 29 -0.23 -16.57 1.20
N ILE A 30 -0.69 -16.31 -0.03
CA ILE A 30 -0.01 -16.70 -1.25
C ILE A 30 1.29 -15.90 -1.40
N GLY A 31 1.25 -14.59 -1.14
CA GLY A 31 2.45 -13.75 -1.10
C GLY A 31 3.44 -14.24 -0.04
N LEU A 32 2.95 -14.51 1.17
CA LEU A 32 3.75 -15.05 2.28
C LEU A 32 4.39 -16.40 1.94
N GLY A 33 3.62 -17.34 1.38
CA GLY A 33 4.12 -18.66 0.99
C GLY A 33 5.16 -18.59 -0.14
N GLY A 34 4.93 -17.74 -1.14
CA GLY A 34 5.90 -17.50 -2.21
C GLY A 34 7.20 -16.87 -1.70
N LEU A 35 7.11 -16.02 -0.69
CA LEU A 35 8.28 -15.37 -0.08
C LEU A 35 9.08 -16.28 0.85
N LEU A 36 8.43 -17.19 1.58
CA LEU A 36 9.13 -18.21 2.37
C LEU A 36 9.92 -19.17 1.46
N LEU A 37 9.35 -19.52 0.31
CA LEU A 37 10.05 -20.30 -0.71
C LEU A 37 11.29 -19.58 -1.25
N LEU A 38 11.18 -18.27 -1.50
CA LEU A 38 12.34 -17.46 -1.89
C LEU A 38 13.38 -17.37 -0.75
N GLY A 39 12.95 -17.22 0.49
CA GLY A 39 13.84 -17.15 1.66
C GLY A 39 14.68 -18.42 1.86
N GLU A 40 14.09 -19.59 1.65
CA GLU A 40 14.82 -20.87 1.65
C GLU A 40 15.78 -20.99 0.46
N LEU A 41 15.40 -20.51 -0.72
CA LEU A 41 16.25 -20.56 -1.92
C LEU A 41 17.52 -19.69 -1.83
N PHE A 42 17.49 -18.60 -1.06
CA PHE A 42 18.58 -17.61 -1.00
C PHE A 42 19.46 -17.67 0.27
N HIS A 43 19.30 -18.66 1.15
CA HIS A 43 20.05 -18.77 2.42
C HIS A 43 20.00 -17.49 3.28
N LEU A 44 18.87 -16.80 3.29
CA LEU A 44 18.71 -15.55 4.03
C LEU A 44 18.62 -15.82 5.54
N ASN A 45 19.09 -14.87 6.34
CA ASN A 45 19.03 -14.94 7.80
C ASN A 45 17.56 -15.07 8.25
N PHE A 46 17.14 -16.29 8.60
CA PHE A 46 15.78 -16.64 9.00
C PHE A 46 15.24 -15.70 10.10
N TRP A 47 16.11 -15.30 11.03
CA TRP A 47 15.80 -14.36 12.10
C TRP A 47 15.53 -12.92 11.62
N GLY A 48 16.28 -12.45 10.62
CA GLY A 48 16.07 -11.14 9.98
C GLY A 48 14.81 -11.09 9.11
N LEU A 49 14.38 -12.23 8.56
CA LEU A 49 13.13 -12.35 7.82
C LEU A 49 11.89 -12.46 8.72
N LEU A 50 12.04 -13.03 9.92
CA LEU A 50 10.94 -13.25 10.86
C LEU A 50 10.50 -12.00 11.61
N TRP A 51 11.44 -11.10 11.96
CA TRP A 51 11.12 -9.95 12.80
C TRP A 51 10.05 -9.00 12.21
N PRO A 52 10.01 -8.70 10.89
CA PRO A 52 9.00 -7.81 10.30
C PRO A 52 7.60 -8.41 10.37
N PHE A 53 7.45 -9.74 10.50
CA PHE A 53 6.16 -10.37 10.71
C PHE A 53 5.50 -9.97 12.03
N PHE A 54 6.29 -9.67 13.06
CA PHE A 54 5.75 -9.13 14.32
C PHE A 54 5.15 -7.73 14.14
N ILE A 55 5.50 -7.00 13.08
CA ILE A 55 4.89 -5.72 12.71
C ILE A 55 3.71 -5.95 11.75
N ILE A 56 3.88 -6.80 10.74
CA ILE A 56 2.84 -7.10 9.74
C ILE A 56 1.60 -7.71 10.43
N GLY A 57 1.79 -8.67 11.34
CA GLY A 57 0.71 -9.37 12.05
C GLY A 57 -0.31 -8.43 12.68
N PRO A 58 0.09 -7.54 13.62
CA PRO A 58 -0.83 -6.58 14.23
C PRO A 58 -1.36 -5.56 13.21
N GLY A 59 -0.57 -5.13 12.22
CA GLY A 59 -1.03 -4.21 11.18
C GLY A 59 -2.17 -4.79 10.34
N VAL A 60 -2.01 -6.02 9.86
CA VAL A 60 -3.03 -6.75 9.09
C VAL A 60 -4.24 -7.02 9.95
N LEU A 61 -4.05 -7.38 11.23
CA LEU A 61 -5.15 -7.58 12.17
C LEU A 61 -5.97 -6.29 12.35
N LEU A 62 -5.31 -5.16 12.59
CA LEU A 62 -5.97 -3.85 12.69
C LEU A 62 -6.70 -3.47 11.40
N PHE A 63 -6.06 -3.71 10.25
CA PHE A 63 -6.66 -3.47 8.95
C PHE A 63 -7.91 -4.33 8.74
N ALA A 64 -7.85 -5.62 9.08
CA ALA A 64 -8.99 -6.52 8.98
C ALA A 64 -10.11 -6.07 9.92
N LEU A 65 -9.80 -5.77 11.18
CA LEU A 65 -10.75 -5.26 12.16
C LEU A 65 -11.45 -3.98 11.68
N SER A 66 -10.73 -3.13 10.94
CA SER A 66 -11.30 -1.92 10.36
C SER A 66 -12.42 -2.20 9.35
N LEU A 67 -12.28 -3.26 8.55
CA LEU A 67 -13.28 -3.68 7.55
C LEU A 67 -14.51 -4.29 8.22
N PHE A 68 -14.30 -5.02 9.33
CA PHE A 68 -15.35 -5.65 10.13
C PHE A 68 -16.04 -4.70 11.10
N ALA A 69 -15.39 -3.59 11.48
CA ALA A 69 -16.02 -2.56 12.27
C ALA A 69 -17.29 -2.08 11.57
N GLY A 70 -18.37 -1.92 12.34
CA GLY A 70 -19.64 -1.40 11.84
C GLY A 70 -19.48 -0.03 11.16
N SER A 71 -20.53 0.48 10.54
CA SER A 71 -20.54 1.78 9.83
C SER A 71 -20.25 3.01 10.72
N GLY A 72 -19.80 2.82 11.96
CA GLY A 72 -19.29 3.90 12.80
C GLY A 72 -18.01 4.49 12.23
N GLY A 73 -17.89 5.82 12.27
CA GLY A 73 -16.82 6.59 11.62
C GLY A 73 -15.38 6.26 12.03
N GLY A 74 -15.17 5.41 13.04
CA GLY A 74 -13.84 4.96 13.45
C GLY A 74 -13.15 3.97 12.51
N GLY A 75 -13.90 3.25 11.66
CA GLY A 75 -13.34 2.19 10.81
C GLY A 75 -12.32 2.70 9.78
N GLU A 76 -12.49 3.91 9.24
CA GLU A 76 -11.55 4.47 8.26
C GLU A 76 -10.18 4.77 8.87
N ALA A 77 -10.15 5.34 10.08
CA ALA A 77 -8.90 5.63 10.78
C ALA A 77 -8.15 4.33 11.13
N LEU A 78 -8.86 3.28 11.56
CA LEU A 78 -8.25 1.97 11.80
C LEU A 78 -7.70 1.34 10.52
N ALA A 79 -8.37 1.53 9.38
CA ALA A 79 -7.89 1.04 8.10
C ALA A 79 -6.58 1.73 7.71
N ILE A 80 -6.52 3.05 7.89
CA ILE A 80 -5.31 3.83 7.60
C ILE A 80 -4.17 3.38 8.52
N VAL A 81 -4.41 3.31 9.83
CA VAL A 81 -3.38 2.90 10.80
C VAL A 81 -2.91 1.47 10.54
N GLY A 82 -3.83 0.53 10.36
CA GLY A 82 -3.51 -0.86 10.04
C GLY A 82 -2.71 -0.97 8.75
N GLY A 83 -3.12 -0.25 7.70
CA GLY A 83 -2.44 -0.23 6.41
C GLY A 83 -1.03 0.35 6.47
N ILE A 84 -0.83 1.44 7.22
CA ILE A 84 0.49 2.02 7.46
C ILE A 84 1.40 0.98 8.13
N ILE A 85 0.93 0.35 9.22
CA ILE A 85 1.72 -0.64 9.97
C ILE A 85 2.05 -1.84 9.09
N THR A 86 1.09 -2.35 8.31
CA THR A 86 1.33 -3.43 7.34
C THR A 86 2.35 -3.01 6.28
N THR A 87 2.25 -1.78 5.76
CA THR A 87 3.16 -1.29 4.71
C THR A 87 4.58 -1.12 5.25
N VAL A 88 4.74 -0.59 6.46
CA VAL A 88 6.03 -0.51 7.16
C VAL A 88 6.64 -1.91 7.30
N GLY A 89 5.86 -2.87 7.78
CA GLY A 89 6.30 -4.25 7.94
C GLY A 89 6.72 -4.91 6.62
N LEU A 90 5.98 -4.67 5.53
CA LEU A 90 6.31 -5.17 4.19
C LEU A 90 7.60 -4.55 3.64
N ILE A 91 7.82 -3.25 3.84
CA ILE A 91 9.04 -2.55 3.42
C ILE A 91 10.24 -3.10 4.19
N LEU A 92 10.13 -3.21 5.51
CA LEU A 92 11.20 -3.75 6.36
C LEU A 92 11.50 -5.20 6.01
N PHE A 93 10.47 -5.99 5.71
CA PHE A 93 10.64 -7.34 5.20
C PHE A 93 11.46 -7.35 3.91
N PHE A 94 11.07 -6.55 2.91
CA PHE A 94 11.77 -6.48 1.63
C PHE A 94 13.22 -6.04 1.81
N GLN A 95 13.46 -5.02 2.64
CA GLN A 95 14.80 -4.50 2.93
C GLN A 95 15.70 -5.50 3.65
N ASN A 96 15.16 -6.30 4.58
CA ASN A 96 15.92 -7.38 5.22
C ASN A 96 16.19 -8.55 4.28
N ALA A 97 15.34 -8.78 3.28
CA ALA A 97 15.52 -9.85 2.30
C ALA A 97 16.53 -9.50 1.20
N THR A 98 16.58 -8.22 0.78
CA THR A 98 17.47 -7.76 -0.30
C THR A 98 18.70 -7.01 0.22
N ASP A 99 18.85 -6.85 1.54
CA ASP A 99 19.85 -6.01 2.21
C ASP A 99 19.91 -4.55 1.69
N LEU A 100 18.80 -4.05 1.12
CA LEU A 100 18.71 -2.72 0.53
C LEU A 100 18.22 -1.66 1.55
N TRP A 101 18.90 -1.58 2.70
CA TRP A 101 18.57 -0.63 3.77
C TRP A 101 18.62 0.84 3.34
N THR A 102 19.41 1.14 2.31
CA THR A 102 19.45 2.44 1.64
C THR A 102 18.08 2.94 1.20
N THR A 103 17.19 2.03 0.79
CA THR A 103 15.86 2.39 0.29
C THR A 103 15.00 3.10 1.35
N TRP A 104 15.36 3.00 2.64
CA TRP A 104 14.67 3.68 3.74
C TRP A 104 14.62 5.21 3.58
N ALA A 105 15.62 5.80 2.92
CA ALA A 105 15.70 7.24 2.68
C ALA A 105 14.50 7.79 1.89
N TYR A 106 13.87 6.97 1.05
CA TYR A 106 12.72 7.35 0.23
C TYR A 106 11.49 6.46 0.41
N ALA A 107 11.62 5.30 1.05
CA ALA A 107 10.51 4.36 1.29
C ALA A 107 9.39 4.96 2.17
N TRP A 108 9.67 6.00 2.96
CA TRP A 108 8.65 6.68 3.75
C TRP A 108 7.51 7.27 2.90
N ALA A 109 7.74 7.61 1.63
CA ALA A 109 6.69 8.08 0.72
C ALA A 109 5.69 6.97 0.34
N LEU A 110 6.12 5.70 0.37
CA LEU A 110 5.21 4.55 0.27
C LEU A 110 4.40 4.37 1.56
N ILE A 111 5.02 4.61 2.72
CA ILE A 111 4.37 4.52 4.03
C ILE A 111 3.30 5.61 4.17
N ALA A 112 3.63 6.85 3.87
CA ALA A 112 2.70 7.98 3.83
C ALA A 112 3.16 8.92 2.71
N PRO A 113 2.32 9.23 1.69
CA PRO A 113 0.86 9.10 1.63
C PRO A 113 0.32 7.83 0.95
N THR A 114 1.16 7.02 0.30
CA THR A 114 0.68 5.95 -0.60
C THR A 114 -0.17 4.92 0.12
N SER A 115 0.31 4.42 1.27
CA SER A 115 -0.44 3.45 2.10
C SER A 115 -1.78 4.00 2.56
N ILE A 116 -1.86 5.29 2.89
CA ILE A 116 -3.09 5.95 3.32
C ILE A 116 -4.12 5.89 2.19
N GLY A 117 -3.71 6.26 0.98
CA GLY A 117 -4.59 6.21 -0.19
C GLY A 117 -5.04 4.79 -0.55
N VAL A 118 -4.14 3.81 -0.48
CA VAL A 118 -4.47 2.39 -0.71
C VAL A 118 -5.45 1.89 0.35
N SER A 119 -5.26 2.28 1.61
CA SER A 119 -6.14 1.89 2.72
C SER A 119 -7.54 2.48 2.56
N GLN A 120 -7.63 3.76 2.18
CA GLN A 120 -8.91 4.42 1.88
C GLN A 120 -9.60 3.80 0.66
N LEU A 121 -8.83 3.43 -0.37
CA LEU A 121 -9.34 2.78 -1.57
C LEU A 121 -9.96 1.42 -1.23
N VAL A 122 -9.22 0.57 -0.52
CA VAL A 122 -9.68 -0.77 -0.13
C VAL A 122 -10.88 -0.67 0.83
N TYR A 123 -10.81 0.21 1.84
CA TYR A 123 -11.92 0.45 2.76
C TYR A 123 -13.18 0.98 2.03
N GLY A 124 -12.99 1.92 1.10
CA GLY A 124 -14.05 2.49 0.28
C GLY A 124 -14.72 1.48 -0.64
N LEU A 125 -13.94 0.57 -1.24
CA LEU A 125 -14.47 -0.55 -2.04
C LEU A 125 -15.29 -1.51 -1.16
N PHE A 126 -14.80 -1.81 0.04
CA PHE A 126 -15.47 -2.74 0.95
C PHE A 126 -16.78 -2.20 1.52
N LYS A 127 -16.85 -0.89 1.82
CA LYS A 127 -18.05 -0.21 2.31
C LYS A 127 -18.92 0.40 1.20
N GLY A 128 -18.54 0.26 -0.08
CA GLY A 128 -19.28 0.82 -1.21
C GLY A 128 -19.27 2.35 -1.30
N ARG A 129 -18.33 3.02 -0.63
CA ARG A 129 -18.21 4.49 -0.59
C ARG A 129 -17.34 5.01 -1.74
N ARG A 130 -17.98 5.43 -2.83
CA ARG A 130 -17.31 5.90 -4.06
C ARG A 130 -16.45 7.15 -3.84
N ASP A 131 -16.85 7.99 -2.90
CA ASP A 131 -16.13 9.17 -2.39
C ASP A 131 -14.76 8.78 -1.82
N LEU A 132 -14.70 7.74 -0.96
CA LEU A 132 -13.45 7.24 -0.40
C LEU A 132 -12.56 6.57 -1.45
N VAL A 133 -13.15 5.86 -2.42
CA VAL A 133 -12.38 5.23 -3.51
C VAL A 133 -11.67 6.30 -4.35
N ARG A 134 -12.39 7.37 -4.76
CA ARG A 134 -11.80 8.47 -5.54
C ARG A 134 -10.76 9.24 -4.75
N SER A 135 -11.02 9.50 -3.47
CA SER A 135 -10.04 10.12 -2.58
C SER A 135 -8.79 9.25 -2.45
N GLY A 136 -8.97 7.95 -2.17
CA GLY A 136 -7.90 6.98 -2.03
C GLY A 136 -7.02 6.86 -3.28
N LEU A 137 -7.62 6.81 -4.48
CA LEU A 137 -6.88 6.84 -5.74
C LEU A 137 -6.06 8.13 -5.90
N SER A 138 -6.63 9.28 -5.57
CA SER A 138 -5.93 10.57 -5.65
C SER A 138 -4.76 10.62 -4.66
N VAL A 139 -4.96 10.16 -3.42
CA VAL A 139 -3.93 10.18 -2.37
C VAL A 139 -2.84 9.17 -2.66
N ALA A 140 -3.20 7.95 -3.12
CA ALA A 140 -2.24 6.93 -3.52
C ALA A 140 -1.40 7.39 -4.72
N GLY A 141 -2.03 8.02 -5.71
CA GLY A 141 -1.34 8.59 -6.86
C GLY A 141 -0.35 9.70 -6.46
N VAL A 142 -0.76 10.62 -5.58
CA VAL A 142 0.14 11.66 -5.06
C VAL A 142 1.32 11.03 -4.29
N GLY A 143 1.05 10.04 -3.45
CA GLY A 143 2.11 9.35 -2.72
C GLY A 143 3.08 8.62 -3.62
N LEU A 144 2.59 7.96 -4.66
CA LEU A 144 3.42 7.28 -5.64
C LEU A 144 4.30 8.26 -6.42
N VAL A 145 3.75 9.41 -6.82
CA VAL A 145 4.52 10.49 -7.44
C VAL A 145 5.61 10.95 -6.48
N ILE A 146 5.29 11.25 -5.22
CA ILE A 146 6.27 11.67 -4.20
C ILE A 146 7.37 10.61 -4.04
N PHE A 147 7.00 9.33 -3.98
CA PHE A 147 7.96 8.23 -3.91
C PHE A 147 8.89 8.20 -5.11
N LEU A 148 8.38 8.39 -6.33
CA LEU A 148 9.21 8.46 -7.52
C LEU A 148 10.12 9.71 -7.52
N VAL A 149 9.62 10.87 -7.09
CA VAL A 149 10.44 12.09 -6.96
C VAL A 149 11.55 11.89 -5.94
N ALA A 150 11.19 11.39 -4.75
CA ALA A 150 12.11 11.18 -3.65
C ALA A 150 13.12 10.10 -4.02
N GLY A 151 12.68 8.95 -4.52
CA GLY A 151 13.54 7.87 -4.99
C GLY A 151 14.53 8.36 -6.04
N ALA A 152 14.05 9.06 -7.07
CA ALA A 152 14.91 9.67 -8.08
C ALA A 152 15.89 10.67 -7.45
N PHE A 153 15.44 11.56 -6.56
CA PHE A 153 16.31 12.51 -5.87
C PHE A 153 17.39 11.81 -5.04
N PHE A 154 17.04 10.83 -4.21
CA PHE A 154 17.98 10.12 -3.34
C PHE A 154 18.93 9.22 -4.14
N GLU A 155 18.47 8.59 -5.22
CA GLU A 155 19.29 7.74 -6.08
C GLU A 155 20.23 8.58 -6.96
N LEU A 156 19.76 9.69 -7.53
CA LEU A 156 20.50 10.52 -8.48
C LEU A 156 21.36 11.60 -7.80
N ALA A 157 20.89 12.18 -6.69
CA ALA A 157 21.62 13.23 -5.97
C ALA A 157 22.60 12.67 -4.93
N LEU A 158 22.31 11.52 -4.33
CA LEU A 158 23.08 11.00 -3.20
C LEU A 158 23.80 9.67 -3.47
N ASN A 159 23.55 9.01 -4.62
CA ASN A 159 24.20 7.74 -5.04
C ASN A 159 24.34 6.73 -3.88
N ILE A 160 23.31 6.64 -3.05
CA ILE A 160 23.39 5.91 -1.77
C ILE A 160 23.33 4.39 -2.03
N SER A 161 22.85 3.97 -3.20
CA SER A 161 22.76 2.55 -3.60
C SER A 161 24.10 1.96 -4.05
N GLY A 162 25.15 2.78 -4.23
CA GLY A 162 26.48 2.31 -4.62
C GLY A 162 26.56 1.75 -6.05
N PHE A 163 25.48 1.85 -6.84
CA PHE A 163 25.49 1.55 -8.27
C PHE A 163 26.22 2.71 -8.98
N GLY A 164 27.54 2.56 -9.11
CA GLY A 164 28.49 3.59 -9.52
C GLY A 164 28.16 4.34 -10.80
N VAL A 165 27.35 5.39 -10.70
CA VAL A 165 27.31 6.47 -11.67
C VAL A 165 28.05 7.66 -11.06
N GLY A 166 29.28 7.90 -11.53
CA GLY A 166 30.10 9.05 -11.13
C GLY A 166 29.47 10.39 -11.55
N PRO A 167 30.22 11.34 -12.13
CA PRO A 167 29.73 12.70 -12.44
C PRO A 167 28.47 12.81 -13.33
N LEU A 168 27.98 11.69 -13.89
CA LEU A 168 26.79 11.57 -14.73
C LEU A 168 25.46 11.57 -13.97
N GLY A 169 25.46 11.46 -12.63
CA GLY A 169 24.23 11.50 -11.81
C GLY A 169 23.41 12.77 -12.04
N LEU A 170 24.07 13.91 -12.30
CA LEU A 170 23.44 15.20 -12.57
C LEU A 170 22.64 15.21 -13.89
N SER A 171 23.13 14.54 -14.93
CA SER A 171 22.44 14.45 -16.23
C SER A 171 21.18 13.60 -16.16
N PHE A 172 21.25 12.46 -15.46
CA PHE A 172 20.08 11.64 -15.22
C PHE A 172 19.08 12.31 -14.26
N PHE A 173 19.55 13.12 -13.30
CA PHE A 173 18.68 13.95 -12.45
C PHE A 173 17.84 14.92 -13.27
N LEU A 174 18.44 15.63 -14.22
CA LEU A 174 17.73 16.58 -15.10
C LEU A 174 16.73 15.88 -16.01
N ILE A 175 17.08 14.71 -16.56
CA ILE A 175 16.17 13.91 -17.41
C ILE A 175 15.00 13.36 -16.58
N GLY A 176 15.28 12.80 -15.40
CA GLY A 176 14.28 12.28 -14.47
C GLY A 176 13.32 13.38 -13.99
N LEU A 177 13.86 14.55 -13.61
CA LEU A 177 13.08 15.72 -13.22
C LEU A 177 12.19 16.23 -14.38
N GLY A 178 12.73 16.23 -15.61
CA GLY A 178 11.98 16.57 -16.81
C GLY A 178 10.81 15.64 -17.08
N VAL A 179 11.03 14.31 -17.06
CA VAL A 179 9.98 13.30 -17.26
C VAL A 179 8.92 13.39 -16.16
N LEU A 180 9.35 13.57 -14.92
CA LEU A 180 8.44 13.72 -13.79
C LEU A 180 7.54 14.96 -13.92
N LEU A 181 8.10 16.11 -14.31
CA LEU A 181 7.31 17.32 -14.55
C LEU A 181 6.29 17.12 -15.68
N VAL A 182 6.66 16.42 -16.75
CA VAL A 182 5.73 16.07 -17.83
C VAL A 182 4.61 15.17 -17.33
N LEU A 183 4.93 14.12 -16.57
CA LEU A 183 3.93 13.23 -15.99
C LEU A 183 2.97 13.96 -15.05
N ILE A 184 3.49 14.79 -14.13
CA ILE A 184 2.68 15.59 -13.20
C ILE A 184 1.78 16.55 -13.98
N ASN A 185 2.30 17.19 -15.02
CA ASN A 185 1.52 18.12 -15.85
C ASN A 185 0.42 17.38 -16.64
N LEU A 186 0.72 16.19 -17.16
CA LEU A 186 -0.23 15.34 -17.86
C LEU A 186 -1.36 14.87 -16.93
N PHE A 187 -1.03 14.40 -15.72
CA PHE A 187 -2.02 14.01 -14.73
C PHE A 187 -2.86 15.20 -14.22
N ARG A 188 -2.29 16.40 -14.12
CA ARG A 188 -3.04 17.63 -13.79
C ARG A 188 -3.96 18.07 -14.94
N GLY A 189 -3.55 17.88 -16.19
CA GLY A 189 -4.34 18.17 -17.38
C GLY A 189 -5.56 17.26 -17.55
N LEU A 190 -5.47 15.99 -17.15
CA LEU A 190 -6.57 15.02 -17.19
C LEU A 190 -7.63 15.21 -16.09
N ARG A 191 -7.40 16.12 -15.13
CA ARG A 191 -8.30 16.39 -14.00
C ARG A 191 -9.12 17.68 -14.17
N LYS A 192 -8.89 18.45 -15.26
CA LYS A 192 -9.75 19.57 -15.68
C LYS A 192 -10.77 19.06 -16.70
#